data_AF-A0A534C207-F1
#
_entry.id   AF-A0A534C207-F1
#
_cell.length_a   1.000
_cell.length_b   1.000
_cell.length_c   1.000
_cell.angle_alpha   90.00
_cell.angle_beta   90.00
_cell.angle_gamma   90.00
#
_symmetry.space_group_name_H-M   'P 1'
#
loop_
_entity.id
_entity.type
_entity.pdbx_description
1 polymer ?
#
loop_
_entity_poly.entity_id
_entity_poly.type
_entity_poly.pdbx_seq_one_letter_code
_entity_poly.pdbx_strand_id
1 'polypeptide(L)'
;MQHARVLGFPGLHPLSRVHFLTGIVSYVSSPMWLALLLVSSLVSAIETTRKPQYFLPGPHTLPQWPQIRAGETAVLFALTLAVLLLPKILAAILTLRDSQLRRQFGGAARLCASLIVEQFFSVLLAPSMMLFHSTFVAQTLLGKVVSWNAQDRSERGVTLREAFRREKWHLAFGLAWGAIMLRVAPRFFWWLTPVLIGLICGVGLTAWTSRTSAGRIARGWGLLLTPEETTPPRELRALRDANLDAIAASAASGSSMLACATAGKTSGESPARRPARLESALDPRPGARS
;
A
#
# COMPACT_ATOMS: atom_id res chain seq x y z
N MET A 1 -17.65 8.93 3.99
CA MET A 1 -16.77 9.92 4.65
C MET A 1 -17.27 10.09 6.08
N GLN A 2 -17.02 9.11 6.94
CA GLN A 2 -17.56 9.10 8.31
C GLN A 2 -17.02 10.27 9.16
N HIS A 3 -15.83 10.80 8.83
CA HIS A 3 -15.24 11.97 9.48
C HIS A 3 -15.77 13.33 9.00
N ALA A 4 -16.47 13.39 7.86
CA ALA A 4 -17.06 14.64 7.38
C ALA A 4 -18.16 15.17 8.32
N ARG A 5 -18.86 14.27 9.02
CA ARG A 5 -19.85 14.62 10.05
C ARG A 5 -19.22 15.09 11.37
N VAL A 6 -17.95 14.76 11.62
CA VAL A 6 -17.24 15.15 12.84
C VAL A 6 -16.71 16.59 12.75
N LEU A 7 -16.50 17.13 11.55
CA LEU A 7 -16.09 18.52 11.32
C LEU A 7 -17.08 19.56 11.89
N GLY A 8 -18.37 19.18 12.01
CA GLY A 8 -19.42 20.03 12.56
C GLY A 8 -19.60 19.96 14.08
N PHE A 9 -18.85 19.12 14.81
CA PHE A 9 -19.01 19.04 16.27
C PHE A 9 -18.48 20.34 16.94
N PRO A 10 -19.31 21.01 17.77
CA PRO A 10 -18.86 22.13 18.58
C PRO A 10 -17.85 21.63 19.63
N GLY A 11 -16.72 22.34 19.80
CA GLY A 11 -15.66 21.99 20.76
C GLY A 11 -14.35 21.44 20.17
N LEU A 12 -14.27 21.22 18.85
CA LEU A 12 -13.01 20.81 18.20
C LEU A 12 -12.09 22.00 17.94
N HIS A 13 -10.82 21.87 18.33
CA HIS A 13 -9.78 22.86 18.04
C HIS A 13 -9.67 23.09 16.52
N PRO A 14 -9.54 24.35 16.04
CA PRO A 14 -9.48 24.67 14.61
C PRO A 14 -8.40 23.87 13.85
N LEU A 15 -7.25 23.60 14.49
CA LEU A 15 -6.17 22.82 13.91
C LEU A 15 -6.59 21.36 13.60
N SER A 16 -7.38 20.73 14.48
CA SER A 16 -7.91 19.38 14.26
C SER A 16 -8.85 19.36 13.05
N ARG A 17 -9.66 20.41 12.87
CA ARG A 17 -10.56 20.54 11.70
C ARG A 17 -9.78 20.65 10.39
N VAL A 18 -8.73 21.47 10.36
CA VAL A 18 -7.84 21.58 9.19
C VAL A 18 -7.22 20.23 8.88
N HIS A 19 -6.71 19.49 9.87
CA HIS A 19 -6.14 18.17 9.66
C HIS A 19 -7.15 17.17 9.07
N PHE A 20 -8.38 17.13 9.58
CA PHE A 20 -9.44 16.30 9.01
C PHE A 20 -9.80 16.69 7.58
N LEU A 21 -9.87 17.99 7.28
CA LEU A 21 -10.15 18.49 5.94
C LEU A 21 -9.04 18.10 4.96
N THR A 22 -7.78 18.26 5.36
CA THR A 22 -6.62 17.84 4.55
C THR A 22 -6.70 16.35 4.24
N GLY A 23 -7.02 15.51 5.23
CA GLY A 23 -7.23 14.08 5.01
C GLY A 23 -8.33 13.77 3.99
N ILE A 24 -9.49 14.45 4.08
CA ILE A 24 -10.59 14.30 3.13
C ILE A 24 -10.15 14.70 1.71
N VAL A 25 -9.50 15.85 1.57
CA VAL A 25 -9.03 16.36 0.27
C VAL A 25 -8.00 15.40 -0.34
N SER A 26 -7.11 14.81 0.46
CA SER A 26 -6.15 13.80 -0.04
C SER A 26 -6.83 12.57 -0.65
N TYR A 27 -7.92 12.07 -0.06
CA TYR A 27 -8.68 10.96 -0.64
C TYR A 27 -9.42 11.37 -1.93
N VAL A 28 -10.00 12.58 -1.96
CA VAL A 28 -10.72 13.11 -3.15
C VAL A 28 -9.76 13.47 -4.29
N SER A 29 -8.50 13.76 -3.99
CA SER A 29 -7.49 14.04 -5.00
C SER A 29 -7.26 12.85 -5.96
N SER A 30 -7.38 11.61 -5.46
CA SER A 30 -7.22 10.40 -6.29
C SER A 30 -8.24 10.30 -7.45
N PRO A 31 -9.58 10.41 -7.24
CA PRO A 31 -10.54 10.42 -8.34
C PRO A 31 -10.44 11.67 -9.23
N MET A 32 -10.03 12.83 -8.69
CA MET A 32 -9.77 14.01 -9.52
C MET A 32 -8.62 13.77 -10.51
N TRP A 33 -7.56 13.10 -10.06
CA TRP A 33 -6.45 12.72 -10.94
C TRP A 33 -6.88 11.71 -12.01
N LEU A 34 -7.68 10.70 -11.64
CA LEU A 34 -8.26 9.78 -12.61
C LEU A 34 -9.11 10.51 -13.66
N ALA A 35 -9.96 11.44 -13.22
CA ALA A 35 -10.77 12.26 -14.10
C ALA A 35 -9.91 13.12 -15.03
N LEU A 36 -8.84 13.73 -14.51
CA LEU A 36 -7.88 14.49 -15.31
C LEU A 36 -7.28 13.62 -16.42
N LEU A 37 -6.82 12.40 -16.10
CA LEU A 37 -6.25 11.49 -17.08
C LEU A 37 -7.27 11.04 -18.14
N LEU A 38 -8.52 10.77 -17.74
CA LEU A 38 -9.61 10.40 -18.64
C LEU A 38 -10.01 11.54 -19.57
N VAL A 39 -10.17 12.74 -19.04
CA VAL A 39 -10.48 13.94 -19.84
C VAL A 39 -9.32 14.25 -20.77
N SER A 40 -8.07 14.15 -20.31
CA SER A 40 -6.89 14.34 -21.15
C SER A 40 -6.84 13.31 -22.29
N SER A 41 -7.14 12.04 -21.99
CA SER A 41 -7.25 10.98 -23.00
C SER A 41 -8.33 11.29 -24.04
N LEU A 42 -9.49 11.77 -23.59
CA LEU A 42 -10.60 12.15 -24.47
C LEU A 42 -10.24 13.34 -25.36
N VAL A 43 -9.64 14.40 -24.79
CA VAL A 43 -9.20 15.57 -25.54
C VAL A 43 -8.15 15.17 -26.58
N SER A 44 -7.13 14.40 -26.19
CA SER A 44 -6.11 13.90 -27.14
C SER A 44 -6.70 13.01 -28.24
N ALA A 45 -7.72 12.21 -27.92
CA ALA A 45 -8.43 11.42 -28.92
C ALA A 45 -9.20 12.29 -29.93
N ILE A 46 -9.89 13.33 -29.45
CA ILE A 46 -10.61 14.30 -30.30
C ILE A 46 -9.63 15.07 -31.18
N GLU A 47 -8.54 15.57 -30.60
CA GLU A 47 -7.53 16.36 -31.31
C GLU A 47 -6.82 15.54 -32.39
N THR A 48 -6.51 14.27 -32.13
CA THR A 48 -5.93 13.38 -33.16
C THR A 48 -6.90 13.13 -34.32
N THR A 49 -8.22 13.15 -34.05
CA THR A 49 -9.26 12.94 -35.07
C THR A 49 -9.55 14.22 -35.86
N ARG A 50 -9.39 15.40 -35.24
CA ARG A 50 -9.54 16.69 -35.91
C ARG A 50 -8.25 17.04 -36.66
N LYS A 51 -8.30 17.07 -38.00
CA LYS A 51 -7.16 17.56 -38.79
C LYS A 51 -6.78 18.97 -38.29
N PRO A 52 -5.50 19.26 -38.02
CA PRO A 52 -5.07 20.60 -37.62
C PRO A 52 -5.55 21.62 -38.66
N GLN A 53 -6.36 22.58 -38.23
CA GLN A 53 -6.84 23.66 -39.08
C GLN A 53 -5.75 24.72 -39.17
N TYR A 54 -4.96 24.66 -40.23
CA TYR A 54 -3.90 25.64 -40.50
C TYR A 54 -4.45 26.99 -40.99
N PHE A 55 -5.66 26.99 -41.55
CA PHE A 55 -6.34 28.17 -42.08
C PHE A 55 -7.68 28.35 -41.35
N LEU A 56 -7.74 29.36 -40.46
CA LEU A 56 -9.00 29.77 -39.85
C LEU A 56 -9.77 30.68 -40.82
N PRO A 57 -11.12 30.61 -40.88
CA PRO A 57 -11.92 31.59 -41.60
C PRO A 57 -11.79 32.95 -40.91
N GLY A 58 -11.09 33.90 -41.53
CA GLY A 58 -10.82 35.24 -40.99
C GLY A 58 -9.70 35.97 -41.76
N PRO A 59 -9.33 37.22 -41.41
CA PRO A 59 -8.30 38.01 -42.09
C PRO A 59 -6.87 37.54 -41.75
N HIS A 60 -6.66 36.25 -41.54
CA HIS A 60 -5.36 35.66 -41.24
C HIS A 60 -4.72 35.22 -42.56
N THR A 61 -3.69 35.95 -43.00
CA THR A 61 -2.99 35.70 -44.28
C THR A 61 -1.88 34.66 -44.16
N LEU A 62 -1.56 34.19 -42.95
CA LEU A 62 -0.49 33.23 -42.68
C LEU A 62 -1.02 31.98 -41.98
N PRO A 63 -0.47 30.78 -42.28
CA PRO A 63 -0.85 29.56 -41.60
C PRO A 63 -0.46 29.60 -40.11
N GLN A 64 -1.40 29.25 -39.24
CA GLN A 64 -1.13 29.09 -37.81
C GLN A 64 -0.52 27.71 -37.56
N TRP A 65 0.78 27.67 -37.28
CA TRP A 65 1.45 26.44 -36.85
C TRP A 65 1.17 26.15 -35.37
N PRO A 66 0.93 24.89 -34.98
CA PRO A 66 0.85 24.51 -33.58
C PRO A 66 2.15 24.86 -32.85
N GLN A 67 2.10 25.81 -31.91
CA GLN A 67 3.27 26.20 -31.12
C GLN A 67 3.43 25.27 -29.92
N ILE A 68 4.41 24.36 -29.98
CA ILE A 68 4.81 23.54 -28.83
C ILE A 68 5.83 24.35 -28.01
N ARG A 69 5.36 24.90 -26.89
CA ARG A 69 6.18 25.61 -25.89
C ARG A 69 6.96 24.63 -25.01
N ALA A 70 7.95 23.98 -25.62
CA ALA A 70 8.70 22.89 -25.02
C ALA A 70 9.50 23.32 -23.78
N GLY A 71 10.07 24.52 -23.79
CA GLY A 71 10.84 25.07 -22.67
C GLY A 71 9.98 25.29 -21.43
N GLU A 72 8.82 25.93 -21.59
CA GLU A 72 7.88 26.20 -20.51
C GLU A 72 7.30 24.90 -19.94
N THR A 73 6.99 23.94 -20.82
CA THR A 73 6.51 22.61 -20.40
C THR A 73 7.58 21.87 -19.59
N ALA A 74 8.85 21.94 -20.01
CA ALA A 74 9.96 21.33 -19.30
C ALA A 74 10.19 21.97 -17.92
N VAL A 75 10.09 23.30 -17.80
CA VAL A 75 10.20 24.01 -16.51
C VAL A 75 9.06 23.64 -15.59
N LEU A 76 7.81 23.62 -16.06
CA LEU A 76 6.66 23.21 -15.26
C LEU A 76 6.80 21.76 -14.78
N PHE A 77 7.26 20.86 -15.66
CA PHE A 77 7.51 19.47 -15.32
C PHE A 77 8.63 19.33 -14.27
N ALA A 78 9.75 20.05 -14.44
CA ALA A 78 10.87 20.06 -13.50
C ALA A 78 10.47 20.60 -12.13
N LEU A 79 9.70 21.70 -12.08
CA LEU A 79 9.17 22.25 -10.83
C LEU A 79 8.22 21.25 -10.14
N THR A 80 7.36 20.58 -10.90
CA THR A 80 6.44 19.57 -10.37
C THR A 80 7.21 18.39 -9.77
N LEU A 81 8.20 17.85 -10.48
CA LEU A 81 9.07 16.79 -9.97
C LEU A 81 9.85 17.25 -8.73
N ALA A 82 10.37 18.47 -8.72
CA ALA A 82 11.08 19.03 -7.59
C ALA A 82 10.16 19.05 -6.36
N VAL A 83 8.97 19.63 -6.44
CA VAL A 83 8.01 19.70 -5.32
C VAL A 83 7.63 18.30 -4.80
N LEU A 84 7.41 17.34 -5.71
CA LEU A 84 7.03 15.97 -5.34
C LEU A 84 8.18 15.20 -4.67
N LEU A 85 9.42 15.36 -5.16
CA LEU A 85 10.57 14.58 -4.69
C LEU A 85 11.36 15.29 -3.60
N LEU A 86 11.20 16.61 -3.41
CA LEU A 86 11.92 17.41 -2.43
C LEU A 86 11.91 16.82 -1.01
N PRO A 87 10.76 16.44 -0.40
CA PRO A 87 10.78 15.89 0.96
C PRO A 87 11.61 14.60 1.05
N LYS A 88 11.57 13.77 0.01
CA LYS A 88 12.32 12.52 -0.06
C LYS A 88 13.81 12.76 -0.28
N ILE A 89 14.18 13.74 -1.10
CA ILE A 89 15.57 14.17 -1.31
C ILE A 89 16.14 14.75 -0.02
N LEU A 90 15.39 15.59 0.70
CA LEU A 90 15.81 16.14 1.99
C LEU A 90 16.04 15.03 3.03
N ALA A 91 15.11 14.08 3.14
CA ALA A 91 15.27 12.92 4.02
C ALA A 91 16.51 12.08 3.66
N ALA A 92 16.76 11.87 2.37
CA ALA A 92 17.94 11.16 1.90
C ALA A 92 19.23 11.90 2.25
N ILE A 93 19.29 13.22 2.06
CA ILE A 93 20.45 14.05 2.42
C ILE A 93 20.71 14.02 3.92
N LEU A 94 19.66 14.17 4.75
CA LEU A 94 19.78 14.10 6.22
C LEU A 94 20.35 12.73 6.65
N THR A 95 19.82 11.66 6.06
CA THR A 95 20.26 10.29 6.34
C THR A 95 21.70 10.03 5.87
N LEU A 96 22.11 10.61 4.73
CA LEU A 96 23.47 10.48 4.22
C LEU A 96 24.49 11.27 5.05
N ARG A 97 24.10 12.40 5.63
CA ARG A 97 24.96 13.22 6.49
C ARG A 97 25.17 12.58 7.86
N ASP A 98 24.15 11.94 8.42
CA ASP A 98 24.27 11.21 9.69
C ASP A 98 24.97 9.86 9.47
N SER A 99 26.20 9.74 9.98
CA SER A 99 26.99 8.51 9.84
C SER A 99 26.42 7.29 10.56
N GLN A 100 25.71 7.51 11.68
CA GLN A 100 25.08 6.45 12.45
C GLN A 100 23.82 5.96 11.73
N LEU A 101 22.95 6.88 11.31
CA LEU A 101 21.71 6.55 10.60
C LEU A 101 22.03 5.89 9.25
N ARG A 102 22.99 6.41 8.50
CA ARG A 102 23.47 5.81 7.25
C ARG A 102 23.91 4.35 7.40
N ARG A 103 24.58 4.00 8.51
CA ARG A 103 25.02 2.63 8.79
C ARG A 103 23.82 1.72 9.10
N GLN A 104 22.80 2.24 9.79
CA GLN A 104 21.55 1.52 10.06
C GLN A 104 20.77 1.20 8.77
N PHE A 105 20.86 2.05 7.75
CA PHE A 105 20.30 1.77 6.41
C PHE A 105 21.22 0.91 5.51
N GLY A 106 22.31 0.34 6.03
CA GLY A 106 23.22 -0.52 5.27
C GLY A 106 24.27 0.22 4.44
N GLY A 107 24.42 1.55 4.59
CA GLY A 107 25.43 2.37 3.92
C GLY A 107 24.88 3.26 2.79
N ALA A 108 25.71 4.19 2.28
CA ALA A 108 25.28 5.17 1.27
C ALA A 108 24.79 4.54 -0.05
N ALA A 109 25.56 3.60 -0.61
CA ALA A 109 25.22 2.98 -1.89
C ALA A 109 23.92 2.17 -1.81
N ARG A 110 23.74 1.41 -0.72
CA ARG A 110 22.53 0.62 -0.48
C ARG A 110 21.32 1.49 -0.18
N LEU A 111 21.49 2.61 0.51
CA LEU A 111 20.44 3.62 0.70
C LEU A 111 19.99 4.20 -0.65
N CYS A 112 20.92 4.64 -1.52
CA CYS A 112 20.58 5.16 -2.84
C CYS A 112 19.86 4.12 -3.70
N ALA A 113 20.37 2.88 -3.73
CA ALA A 113 19.70 1.78 -4.44
C ALA A 113 18.30 1.50 -3.88
N SER A 114 18.15 1.53 -2.54
CA SER A 114 16.86 1.36 -1.87
C SER A 114 15.88 2.47 -2.25
N LEU A 115 16.32 3.73 -2.31
CA LEU A 115 15.48 4.85 -2.73
C LEU A 115 15.01 4.72 -4.18
N ILE A 116 15.89 4.27 -5.09
CA ILE A 116 15.53 4.04 -6.50
C ILE A 116 14.52 2.90 -6.62
N VAL A 117 14.80 1.76 -5.96
CA VAL A 117 13.91 0.60 -5.94
C VAL A 117 12.56 0.97 -5.36
N GLU A 118 12.53 1.65 -4.22
CA GLU A 118 11.30 2.12 -3.58
C GLU A 118 10.57 3.13 -4.46
N GLN A 119 11.26 4.07 -5.10
CA GLN A 119 10.63 5.00 -6.04
C GLN A 119 9.98 4.27 -7.23
N PHE A 120 10.66 3.27 -7.77
CA PHE A 120 10.14 2.46 -8.88
C PHE A 120 8.87 1.71 -8.47
N PHE A 121 8.89 1.02 -7.32
CA PHE A 121 7.69 0.33 -6.81
C PHE A 121 6.57 1.30 -6.47
N SER A 122 6.88 2.46 -5.87
CA SER A 122 5.90 3.50 -5.54
C SER A 122 5.19 4.04 -6.78
N VAL A 123 5.94 4.32 -7.87
CA VAL A 123 5.36 4.77 -9.14
C VAL A 123 4.47 3.69 -9.77
N LEU A 124 4.87 2.42 -9.70
CA LEU A 124 4.08 1.32 -10.26
C LEU A 124 2.81 1.02 -9.46
N LEU A 125 2.85 1.13 -8.12
CA LEU A 125 1.72 0.86 -7.25
C LEU A 125 0.72 2.03 -7.19
N ALA A 126 1.16 3.26 -7.45
CA ALA A 126 0.33 4.45 -7.37
C ALA A 126 -0.95 4.40 -8.22
N PRO A 127 -0.94 3.96 -9.50
CA PRO A 127 -2.15 3.81 -10.31
C PRO A 127 -3.17 2.83 -9.72
N SER A 128 -2.70 1.72 -9.15
CA SER A 128 -3.59 0.74 -8.50
C SER A 128 -4.24 1.36 -7.25
N MET A 129 -3.45 2.04 -6.42
CA MET A 129 -3.97 2.77 -5.26
C MET A 129 -4.96 3.88 -5.64
N MET A 130 -4.68 4.60 -6.73
CA MET A 130 -5.58 5.62 -7.27
C MET A 130 -6.96 5.02 -7.60
N LEU A 131 -7.04 3.85 -8.25
CA LEU A 131 -8.31 3.20 -8.55
C LEU A 131 -9.03 2.68 -7.30
N PHE A 132 -8.29 2.15 -6.31
CA PHE A 132 -8.87 1.76 -5.03
C PHE A 132 -9.49 2.95 -4.31
N HIS A 133 -8.75 4.06 -4.18
CA HIS A 133 -9.25 5.28 -3.56
C HIS A 133 -10.43 5.87 -4.33
N SER A 134 -10.37 5.88 -5.66
CA SER A 134 -11.47 6.37 -6.50
C SER A 134 -12.74 5.54 -6.32
N THR A 135 -12.59 4.21 -6.25
CA THR A 135 -13.71 3.29 -6.01
C THR A 135 -14.31 3.51 -4.62
N PHE A 136 -13.47 3.66 -3.60
CA PHE A 136 -13.91 3.91 -2.23
C PHE A 136 -14.67 5.24 -2.10
N VAL A 137 -14.16 6.30 -2.74
CA VAL A 137 -14.82 7.61 -2.78
C VAL A 137 -16.15 7.52 -3.54
N ALA A 138 -16.18 6.85 -4.70
CA ALA A 138 -17.42 6.64 -5.46
C ALA A 138 -18.46 5.85 -4.65
N GLN A 139 -18.09 4.73 -4.04
CA GLN A 139 -18.98 3.93 -3.20
C GLN A 139 -19.53 4.73 -2.00
N THR A 140 -18.66 5.54 -1.39
CA THR A 140 -19.04 6.45 -0.32
C THR A 140 -20.09 7.47 -0.76
N LEU A 141 -19.90 8.10 -1.94
CA LEU A 141 -20.85 9.07 -2.49
C LEU A 141 -22.18 8.41 -2.88
N LEU A 142 -22.15 7.16 -3.34
CA LEU A 142 -23.33 6.34 -3.63
C LEU A 142 -24.01 5.78 -2.37
N GLY A 143 -23.53 6.11 -1.17
CA GLY A 143 -24.12 5.67 0.10
C GLY A 143 -23.91 4.19 0.43
N LYS A 144 -23.01 3.48 -0.26
CA LYS A 144 -22.70 2.08 0.03
C LYS A 144 -21.85 1.97 1.29
N VAL A 145 -22.28 1.15 2.23
CA VAL A 145 -21.52 0.86 3.45
C VAL A 145 -20.37 -0.07 3.10
N VAL A 146 -19.14 0.41 3.29
CA VAL A 146 -17.95 -0.44 3.17
C VAL A 146 -17.86 -1.28 4.43
N SER A 147 -18.16 -2.58 4.29
CA SER A 147 -18.07 -3.52 5.41
C SER A 147 -16.61 -3.64 5.85
N TRP A 148 -16.33 -3.29 7.11
CA TRP A 148 -15.04 -3.59 7.72
C TRP A 148 -14.95 -5.09 7.98
N ASN A 149 -14.45 -5.84 7.01
CA ASN A 149 -14.14 -7.26 7.21
C ASN A 149 -12.88 -7.36 8.06
N ALA A 150 -12.88 -8.26 9.05
CA ALA A 150 -11.71 -8.50 9.88
C ALA A 150 -10.50 -8.81 8.98
N GLN A 151 -9.44 -8.03 9.10
CA GLN A 151 -8.20 -8.28 8.37
C GLN A 151 -7.66 -9.63 8.83
N ASP A 152 -7.45 -10.54 7.88
CA ASP A 152 -6.84 -11.83 8.16
C ASP A 152 -5.39 -11.57 8.59
N ARG A 153 -5.14 -11.72 9.90
CA ARG A 153 -3.87 -11.39 10.55
C ARG A 153 -2.87 -12.55 10.49
N SER A 154 -3.22 -13.65 9.82
CA SER A 154 -2.28 -14.74 9.58
C SER A 154 -1.18 -14.29 8.62
N GLU A 155 0.06 -14.74 8.84
CA GLU A 155 1.25 -14.46 8.00
C GLU A 155 1.16 -15.09 6.59
N ARG A 156 -0.03 -15.15 6.00
CA ARG A 156 -0.26 -15.64 4.64
C ARG A 156 -0.13 -14.47 3.68
N GLY A 157 0.91 -14.51 2.86
CA GLY A 157 1.04 -13.61 1.71
C GLY A 157 -0.16 -13.75 0.76
N VAL A 158 -0.46 -12.70 0.01
CA VAL A 158 -1.61 -12.68 -0.90
C VAL A 158 -1.33 -13.62 -2.07
N THR A 159 -2.18 -14.62 -2.27
CA THR A 159 -2.04 -15.53 -3.42
C THR A 159 -2.32 -14.78 -4.72
N LEU A 160 -1.69 -15.19 -5.84
CA LEU A 160 -1.92 -14.55 -7.14
C LEU A 160 -3.41 -14.58 -7.54
N ARG A 161 -4.11 -15.67 -7.23
CA ARG A 161 -5.55 -15.81 -7.46
C ARG A 161 -6.36 -14.79 -6.66
N GLU A 162 -5.95 -14.52 -5.42
CA GLU A 162 -6.61 -13.53 -4.58
C GLU A 162 -6.32 -12.09 -5.05
N ALA A 163 -5.07 -11.78 -5.38
CA ALA A 163 -4.69 -10.50 -5.97
C ALA A 163 -5.50 -10.26 -7.26
N PHE A 164 -5.56 -11.25 -8.16
CA PHE A 164 -6.35 -11.16 -9.38
C PHE A 164 -7.84 -10.96 -9.09
N ARG A 165 -8.43 -11.69 -8.13
CA ARG A 165 -9.84 -11.52 -7.77
C ARG A 165 -10.17 -10.10 -7.29
N ARG A 166 -9.24 -9.47 -6.56
CA ARG A 166 -9.39 -8.10 -6.03
C ARG A 166 -9.15 -7.03 -7.09
N GLU A 167 -8.16 -7.22 -7.97
CA GLU A 167 -7.69 -6.20 -8.92
C GLU A 167 -8.06 -6.46 -10.39
N LYS A 168 -8.82 -7.52 -10.71
CA LYS A 168 -9.21 -7.85 -12.09
C LYS A 168 -9.85 -6.69 -12.85
N TRP A 169 -10.64 -5.88 -12.16
CA TRP A 169 -11.30 -4.72 -12.78
C TRP A 169 -10.31 -3.60 -13.09
N HIS A 170 -9.25 -3.45 -12.29
CA HIS A 170 -8.16 -2.51 -12.56
C HIS A 170 -7.35 -2.97 -13.76
N LEU A 171 -7.03 -4.26 -13.83
CA LEU A 171 -6.34 -4.86 -14.98
C LEU A 171 -7.16 -4.71 -16.27
N ALA A 172 -8.45 -5.07 -16.22
CA ALA A 172 -9.34 -4.95 -17.37
C ALA A 172 -9.48 -3.49 -17.83
N PHE A 173 -9.62 -2.55 -16.89
CA PHE A 173 -9.68 -1.13 -17.18
C PHE A 173 -8.37 -0.61 -17.81
N GLY A 174 -7.21 -0.98 -17.26
CA GLY A 174 -5.91 -0.63 -17.83
C GLY A 174 -5.71 -1.18 -19.24
N LEU A 175 -6.08 -2.44 -19.49
CA LEU A 175 -6.00 -3.07 -20.82
C LEU A 175 -6.93 -2.40 -21.82
N ALA A 176 -8.20 -2.17 -21.45
CA ALA A 176 -9.17 -1.53 -22.32
C ALA A 176 -8.78 -0.08 -22.65
N TRP A 177 -8.41 0.71 -21.63
CA TRP A 177 -7.96 2.09 -21.82
C TRP A 177 -6.70 2.16 -22.69
N GLY A 178 -5.71 1.32 -22.40
CA GLY A 178 -4.49 1.22 -23.20
C GLY A 178 -4.76 0.84 -24.66
N ALA A 179 -5.62 -0.16 -24.91
CA ALA A 179 -5.99 -0.57 -26.26
C ALA A 179 -6.70 0.53 -27.05
N ILE A 180 -7.62 1.26 -26.42
CA ILE A 180 -8.31 2.40 -27.05
C ILE A 180 -7.29 3.50 -27.40
N MET A 181 -6.42 3.88 -26.47
CA MET A 181 -5.43 4.94 -26.72
C MET A 181 -4.38 4.54 -27.76
N LEU A 182 -3.98 3.27 -27.79
CA LEU A 182 -3.05 2.76 -28.81
C LEU A 182 -3.64 2.88 -30.22
N ARG A 183 -4.96 2.76 -30.38
CA ARG A 183 -5.65 2.90 -31.67
C ARG A 183 -5.95 4.35 -32.03
N VAL A 184 -6.39 5.16 -31.06
CA VAL A 184 -6.93 6.50 -31.33
C VAL A 184 -5.86 7.60 -31.23
N ALA A 185 -4.94 7.50 -30.25
CA ALA A 185 -3.91 8.50 -30.01
C ALA A 185 -2.57 7.85 -29.62
N PRO A 186 -1.85 7.21 -30.57
CA PRO A 186 -0.62 6.46 -30.29
C PRO A 186 0.49 7.28 -29.62
N ARG A 187 0.57 8.59 -29.92
CA ARG A 187 1.54 9.50 -29.28
C ARG A 187 1.23 9.68 -27.79
N PHE A 188 -0.04 9.85 -27.43
CA PHE A 188 -0.47 9.98 -26.04
C PHE A 188 -0.37 8.65 -25.28
N PHE A 189 -0.58 7.52 -25.97
CA PHE A 189 -0.38 6.19 -25.39
C PHE A 189 1.00 6.04 -24.74
N TRP A 190 2.09 6.44 -25.42
CA TRP A 190 3.44 6.38 -24.86
C TRP A 190 3.61 7.18 -23.58
N TRP A 191 2.95 8.34 -23.50
CA TRP A 191 2.93 9.16 -22.29
C TRP A 191 2.14 8.52 -21.15
N LEU A 192 1.06 7.80 -21.47
CA LEU A 192 0.22 7.09 -20.50
C LEU A 192 0.85 5.77 -20.01
N THR A 193 1.92 5.28 -20.66
CA THR A 193 2.51 3.97 -20.35
C THR A 193 2.89 3.75 -18.88
N PRO A 194 3.45 4.71 -18.11
CA PRO A 194 3.80 4.44 -16.71
C PRO A 194 2.56 4.08 -15.88
N VAL A 195 1.43 4.72 -16.17
CA VAL A 195 0.15 4.46 -15.53
C VAL A 195 -0.40 3.10 -15.97
N LEU A 196 -0.40 2.82 -17.28
CA LEU A 196 -0.89 1.54 -17.81
C LEU A 196 -0.07 0.35 -17.33
N ILE A 197 1.26 0.46 -17.32
CA ILE A 197 2.17 -0.58 -16.82
C ILE A 197 1.90 -0.80 -15.34
N GLY A 198 1.73 0.25 -14.53
CA GLY A 198 1.36 0.12 -13.12
C GLY A 198 0.05 -0.66 -12.93
N LEU A 199 -0.98 -0.34 -13.72
CA LEU A 199 -2.27 -1.03 -13.65
C LEU A 199 -2.21 -2.49 -14.10
N ILE A 200 -1.46 -2.78 -15.16
CA ILE A 200 -1.35 -4.14 -15.71
C ILE A 200 -0.48 -5.02 -14.80
N CYS A 201 0.66 -4.50 -14.35
CA CYS A 201 1.56 -5.21 -13.46
C CYS A 201 1.05 -5.26 -12.01
N GLY A 202 0.07 -4.44 -11.63
CA GLY A 202 -0.45 -4.29 -10.26
C GLY A 202 -0.78 -5.63 -9.59
N VAL A 203 -1.50 -6.51 -10.30
CA VAL A 203 -1.86 -7.85 -9.79
C VAL A 203 -0.63 -8.67 -9.39
N GLY A 204 0.38 -8.69 -10.26
CA GLY A 204 1.62 -9.42 -10.03
C GLY A 204 2.46 -8.78 -8.93
N LEU A 205 2.52 -7.44 -8.92
CA LEU A 205 3.23 -6.66 -7.92
C LEU A 205 2.64 -6.91 -6.53
N THR A 206 1.32 -6.81 -6.34
CA THR A 206 0.64 -7.08 -5.07
C THR A 206 0.92 -8.50 -4.57
N ALA A 207 0.87 -9.50 -5.47
CA ALA A 207 1.15 -10.89 -5.11
C ALA A 207 2.63 -11.16 -4.79
N TRP A 208 3.56 -10.35 -5.31
CA TRP A 208 4.99 -10.49 -5.09
C TRP A 208 5.46 -9.72 -3.85
N THR A 209 5.03 -8.47 -3.68
CA THR A 209 5.39 -7.61 -2.55
C THR A 209 4.76 -8.08 -1.23
N SER A 210 3.62 -8.78 -1.29
CA SER A 210 2.99 -9.37 -0.09
C SER A 210 3.68 -10.65 0.41
N ARG A 211 4.66 -11.19 -0.31
CA ARG A 211 5.38 -12.40 0.12
C ARG A 211 6.54 -12.04 1.04
N THR A 212 6.61 -12.73 2.18
CA THR A 212 7.74 -12.64 3.10
C THR A 212 9.07 -13.04 2.44
N SER A 213 9.05 -13.89 1.42
CA SER A 213 10.25 -14.30 0.68
C SER A 213 10.89 -13.13 -0.08
N ALA A 214 10.09 -12.25 -0.69
CA ALA A 214 10.60 -11.08 -1.41
C ALA A 214 11.31 -10.12 -0.45
N GLY A 215 10.71 -9.88 0.73
CA GLY A 215 11.34 -9.09 1.80
C GLY A 215 12.64 -9.71 2.31
N ARG A 216 12.69 -11.04 2.51
CA ARG A 216 13.92 -11.73 2.92
C ARG A 216 15.04 -11.63 1.89
N ILE A 217 14.73 -11.69 0.60
CA ILE A 217 15.72 -11.51 -0.48
C ILE A 217 16.25 -10.07 -0.49
N ALA A 218 15.36 -9.07 -0.41
CA ALA A 218 15.75 -7.67 -0.34
C ALA A 218 16.67 -7.40 0.86
N ARG A 219 16.31 -7.95 2.04
CA ARG A 219 17.15 -7.91 3.25
C ARG A 219 18.50 -8.61 3.04
N GLY A 220 18.52 -9.75 2.35
CA GLY A 220 19.76 -10.47 2.02
C GLY A 220 20.71 -9.65 1.13
N TRP A 221 20.17 -8.78 0.28
CA TRP A 221 20.95 -7.82 -0.52
C TRP A 221 21.25 -6.50 0.22
N GLY A 222 20.76 -6.37 1.45
CA GLY A 222 20.87 -5.15 2.25
C GLY A 222 20.09 -3.97 1.70
N LEU A 223 19.05 -4.22 0.90
CA LEU A 223 18.16 -3.22 0.33
C LEU A 223 16.89 -3.09 1.18
N LEU A 224 16.31 -1.89 1.19
CA LEU A 224 15.06 -1.55 1.87
C LEU A 224 15.09 -1.84 3.39
N LEU A 225 16.29 -1.79 3.99
CA LEU A 225 16.47 -1.98 5.43
C LEU A 225 15.93 -0.77 6.19
N THR A 226 15.28 -1.02 7.32
CA THR A 226 14.94 0.04 8.28
C THR A 226 15.82 -0.04 9.52
N PRO A 227 16.01 1.07 10.26
CA PRO A 227 16.80 1.08 11.48
C PRO A 227 16.37 0.01 12.49
N GLU A 228 15.06 -0.23 12.59
CA GLU A 228 14.46 -1.20 13.49
C GLU A 228 14.82 -2.65 13.14
N GLU A 229 15.13 -2.94 11.87
CA GLU A 229 15.56 -4.27 11.43
C GLU A 229 17.05 -4.52 11.68
N THR A 230 17.88 -3.46 11.61
CA THR A 230 19.33 -3.56 11.86
C THR A 230 19.69 -3.43 13.34
N THR A 231 19.02 -2.54 14.06
CA THR A 231 19.26 -2.21 15.46
C THR A 231 17.91 -2.17 16.18
N PRO A 232 17.32 -3.35 16.47
CA PRO A 232 15.99 -3.40 17.06
C PRO A 232 15.95 -2.69 18.41
N PRO A 233 14.90 -1.88 18.68
CA PRO A 233 14.68 -1.25 19.96
C PRO A 233 14.55 -2.30 21.08
N ARG A 234 14.77 -1.86 22.33
CA ARG A 234 14.89 -2.77 23.47
C ARG A 234 13.61 -3.58 23.69
N GLU A 235 12.47 -2.97 23.42
CA GLU A 235 11.13 -3.54 23.54
C GLU A 235 10.92 -4.71 22.57
N LEU A 236 11.36 -4.55 21.32
CA LEU A 236 11.27 -5.62 20.31
C LEU A 236 12.24 -6.78 20.60
N ARG A 237 13.42 -6.48 21.17
CA ARG A 237 14.34 -7.52 21.65
C ARG A 237 13.74 -8.31 22.80
N ALA A 238 13.24 -7.63 23.83
CA ALA A 238 12.63 -8.28 25.00
C ALA A 238 11.43 -9.16 24.62
N LEU A 239 10.57 -8.70 23.71
CA LEU A 239 9.44 -9.50 23.22
C LEU A 239 9.91 -10.72 22.41
N ARG A 240 10.94 -10.56 21.58
CA ARG A 240 11.52 -11.66 20.82
C ARG A 240 12.12 -12.73 21.75
N ASP A 241 12.87 -12.30 22.75
CA ASP A 241 13.51 -13.18 23.72
C ASP A 241 12.45 -13.93 24.53
N ALA A 242 11.42 -13.23 25.03
CA ALA A 242 10.29 -13.84 25.74
C ALA A 242 9.52 -14.86 24.87
N ASN A 243 9.35 -14.61 23.57
CA ASN A 243 8.73 -15.57 22.65
C ASN A 243 9.62 -16.80 22.42
N LEU A 244 10.94 -16.62 22.31
CA LEU A 244 11.88 -17.72 22.18
C LEU A 244 11.89 -18.60 23.44
N ASP A 245 11.86 -17.98 24.62
CA ASP A 245 11.76 -18.68 25.90
C ASP A 245 10.44 -19.46 26.02
N ALA A 246 9.31 -18.86 25.60
CA ALA A 246 8.02 -19.53 25.59
C ALA A 246 7.99 -20.73 24.63
N ILE A 247 8.60 -20.61 23.45
CA ILE A 247 8.73 -21.71 22.48
C ILE A 247 9.62 -22.83 23.05
N ALA A 248 10.74 -22.48 23.68
CA ALA A 248 11.64 -23.45 24.31
C ALA A 248 10.96 -24.19 25.46
N ALA A 249 10.22 -23.49 26.31
CA ALA A 249 9.44 -24.08 27.40
C ALA A 249 8.34 -25.03 26.90
N SER A 250 7.64 -24.65 25.82
CA SER A 250 6.63 -25.49 25.17
C SER A 250 7.23 -26.77 24.57
N ALA A 251 8.40 -26.65 23.91
CA ALA A 251 9.12 -27.80 23.36
C ALA A 251 9.64 -28.76 24.45
N ALA A 252 10.11 -28.23 25.58
CA ALA A 252 10.55 -29.03 26.73
C ALA A 252 9.38 -29.79 27.39
N SER A 253 8.21 -29.13 27.53
CA SER A 253 6.99 -29.74 28.06
C SER A 253 6.44 -30.85 27.13
N GLY A 254 6.44 -30.62 25.81
CA GLY A 254 6.04 -31.63 24.82
C GLY A 254 6.97 -32.85 24.79
N SER A 255 8.27 -32.63 24.98
CA SER A 255 9.28 -33.71 25.07
C SER A 255 9.13 -34.53 26.35
N SER A 256 8.81 -33.88 27.48
CA SER A 256 8.50 -34.54 28.76
C SER A 256 7.21 -35.36 28.68
N MET A 257 6.17 -34.87 27.99
CA MET A 257 4.93 -35.61 27.76
C MET A 257 5.15 -36.84 26.86
N LEU A 258 5.97 -36.74 25.82
CA LEU A 258 6.34 -37.90 24.99
C LEU A 258 7.18 -38.92 25.77
N ALA A 259 8.09 -38.48 26.65
CA ALA A 259 8.89 -39.34 27.50
C ALA A 259 8.05 -40.06 28.59
N CYS A 260 7.06 -39.39 29.18
CA CYS A 260 6.10 -40.03 30.09
C CYS A 260 5.17 -41.02 29.36
N ALA A 261 4.76 -40.70 28.13
CA ALA A 261 3.92 -41.59 27.32
C ALA A 261 4.68 -42.84 26.82
N THR A 262 5.99 -42.74 26.58
CA THR A 262 6.83 -43.91 26.24
C THR A 262 7.24 -44.71 27.46
N ALA A 263 7.46 -44.07 28.62
CA ALA A 263 7.71 -44.75 29.90
C ALA A 263 6.46 -45.48 30.44
N GLY A 264 5.24 -44.98 30.14
CA GLY A 264 3.99 -45.64 30.50
C GLY A 264 3.64 -46.89 29.68
N LYS A 265 4.42 -47.22 28.64
CA LYS A 265 4.19 -48.38 27.77
C LYS A 265 5.03 -49.62 28.15
N THR A 266 5.92 -49.51 29.15
CA THR A 266 6.80 -50.61 29.62
C THR A 266 6.40 -51.20 30.97
N SER A 267 5.43 -50.64 31.69
CA SER A 267 4.83 -51.28 32.85
C SER A 267 3.44 -51.81 32.48
N GLY A 268 3.37 -53.10 32.17
CA GLY A 268 2.09 -53.78 32.05
C GLY A 268 1.38 -53.80 33.39
N GLU A 269 0.23 -53.16 33.49
CA GLU A 269 -0.87 -53.56 34.37
C GLU A 269 -2.13 -52.75 34.02
N SER A 270 -3.20 -53.47 33.67
CA SER A 270 -4.57 -52.98 33.81
C SER A 270 -5.00 -53.29 35.24
N PRO A 271 -5.67 -52.37 35.96
CA PRO A 271 -7.12 -52.52 36.00
C PRO A 271 -7.92 -51.21 36.07
N ALA A 272 -9.21 -51.37 35.79
CA ALA A 272 -10.32 -50.43 35.90
C ALA A 272 -10.35 -49.53 37.15
N ARG A 273 -10.73 -48.26 36.98
CA ARG A 273 -11.74 -47.56 37.81
C ARG A 273 -12.11 -46.19 37.22
N ARG A 274 -13.40 -45.99 36.95
CA ARG A 274 -14.04 -44.66 36.88
C ARG A 274 -14.05 -44.02 38.27
N PRO A 275 -13.95 -42.68 38.34
CA PRO A 275 -14.91 -41.89 39.12
C PRO A 275 -15.50 -40.78 38.22
N ALA A 276 -16.81 -40.66 38.06
CA ALA A 276 -17.77 -40.07 39.01
C ALA A 276 -17.46 -38.60 39.35
N ARG A 277 -18.12 -37.71 38.61
CA ARG A 277 -18.80 -36.47 39.05
C ARG A 277 -18.01 -35.45 39.89
N LEU A 278 -17.79 -34.27 39.31
CA LEU A 278 -17.75 -32.99 40.03
C LEU A 278 -18.03 -31.82 39.06
N GLU A 279 -19.32 -31.67 38.71
CA GLU A 279 -19.90 -30.35 38.48
C GLU A 279 -19.97 -29.65 39.85
N SER A 280 -19.12 -28.64 40.10
CA SER A 280 -19.41 -27.53 41.03
C SER A 280 -18.22 -26.56 41.10
N ALA A 281 -18.20 -25.56 40.23
CA ALA A 281 -17.46 -24.30 40.44
C ALA A 281 -17.96 -23.21 39.48
N LEU A 282 -19.27 -22.99 39.48
CA LEU A 282 -19.90 -21.76 39.00
C LEU A 282 -20.83 -21.33 40.12
N ASP A 283 -20.34 -20.47 41.02
CA ASP A 283 -21.20 -19.69 41.91
C ASP A 283 -20.85 -18.20 41.75
N PRO A 284 -21.78 -17.40 41.19
CA PRO A 284 -21.69 -15.95 41.17
C PRO A 284 -22.22 -15.40 42.51
N ARG A 285 -21.46 -14.56 43.22
CA ARG A 285 -21.98 -13.81 44.37
C ARG A 285 -22.79 -12.60 43.91
N PRO A 286 -24.07 -12.44 44.33
CA PRO A 286 -24.69 -11.15 44.49
C PRO A 286 -24.72 -10.76 45.97
N GLY A 287 -24.32 -9.53 46.30
CA GLY A 287 -24.34 -9.02 47.66
C GLY A 287 -24.69 -7.53 47.67
N ALA A 288 -25.99 -7.24 47.76
CA ALA A 288 -26.52 -5.94 48.11
C ALA A 288 -26.46 -5.73 49.64
N ARG A 289 -26.00 -4.56 50.08
CA ARG A 289 -26.35 -3.88 51.34
C ARG A 289 -26.19 -2.37 51.07
N SER A 290 -27.32 -1.65 51.05
CA SER A 290 -27.83 -0.76 52.11
C SER A 290 -27.20 0.63 52.05
#